data_AF-V7G554-F1
#
_entry.id   AF-V7G554-F1
#
_cell.length_a   1.000
_cell.length_b   1.000
_cell.length_c   1.000
_cell.angle_alpha   90.00
_cell.angle_beta   90.00
_cell.angle_gamma   90.00
#
_symmetry.space_group_name_H-M   'P 1'
#
loop_
_entity.id
_entity.type
_entity.pdbx_description
1 polymer ?
#
loop_
_entity_poly.entity_id
_entity_poly.type
_entity_poly.pdbx_seq_one_letter_code
_entity_poly.pdbx_strand_id
1 'polypeptide(L)' 'MWRSGERIRAAANVCLHFGGPLDCKDGKLVCQWHGAAFDMTSGDRIEGPAPKASRLMFLSTRVEDGALNYVWGE' A
#
# COMPACT_ATOMS: atom_id res chain seq x y z
N MET A 1 1.83 -3.74 5.49
CA MET A 1 1.43 -3.09 6.77
C MET A 1 2.59 -2.26 7.25
N TRP A 2 2.33 -1.06 7.77
CA TRP A 2 3.34 -0.18 8.39
C TRP A 2 2.71 0.67 9.48
N ARG A 3 3.54 1.21 10.37
CA ARG A 3 3.11 2.16 11.40
C ARG A 3 3.19 3.59 10.85
N SER A 4 2.16 4.39 11.10
CA SER A 4 2.05 5.80 10.71
C SER A 4 1.59 6.59 11.94
N GLY A 5 2.56 7.10 12.70
CA GLY A 5 2.32 7.64 14.05
C GLY A 5 1.77 6.56 14.97
N GLU A 6 0.65 6.86 15.64
CA GLU A 6 -0.03 5.92 16.54
C GLU A 6 -0.88 4.86 15.81
N ARG A 7 -1.13 5.06 14.51
CA ARG A 7 -1.98 4.16 13.71
C ARG A 7 -1.16 3.12 12.97
N ILE A 8 -1.76 1.96 12.72
CA ILE A 8 -1.24 0.96 11.79
C ILE A 8 -2.05 1.07 10.50
N ARG A 9 -1.36 1.02 9.36
CA ARG A 9 -1.95 1.10 8.03
C ARG A 9 -1.57 -0.13 7.22
N ALA A 10 -2.44 -0.53 6.30
CA ALA A 10 -2.19 -1.62 5.39
C ALA A 10 -2.68 -1.27 3.98
N ALA A 11 -1.95 -1.77 2.98
CA ALA A 11 -2.30 -1.69 1.57
C ALA A 11 -2.29 -3.10 0.99
N ALA A 12 -3.09 -3.35 -0.04
CA ALA A 12 -2.96 -4.56 -0.84
C ALA A 12 -1.55 -4.62 -1.45
N ASN A 13 -0.83 -5.72 -1.26
CA ASN A 13 0.55 -5.86 -1.72
C ASN A 13 0.63 -6.26 -3.20
N VAL A 14 0.01 -5.45 -4.07
CA VAL A 14 -0.17 -5.75 -5.49
C VAL A 14 0.05 -4.47 -6.29
N CYS A 15 1.05 -4.49 -7.16
CA CYS A 15 1.31 -3.40 -8.09
C CYS A 15 0.20 -3.29 -9.14
N LEU A 16 -0.30 -2.08 -9.35
CA LEU A 16 -1.35 -1.78 -10.34
C LEU A 16 -0.85 -1.73 -11.80
N HIS A 17 0.36 -2.24 -12.06
CA HIS A 17 0.85 -2.49 -13.42
C HIS A 17 0.47 -3.92 -13.85
N PHE A 18 1.23 -4.93 -13.42
CA PHE A 18 0.98 -6.35 -13.72
C PHE A 18 0.98 -7.23 -12.47
N GLY A 19 0.55 -6.69 -11.33
CA GLY A 19 0.29 -7.47 -10.11
C GLY A 19 1.52 -7.85 -9.28
N GLY A 20 2.73 -7.38 -9.66
CA GLY A 20 3.95 -7.70 -8.92
C GLY A 20 3.93 -7.19 -7.46
N PRO A 21 4.71 -7.81 -6.56
CA PRO A 21 4.76 -7.41 -5.16
C PRO A 21 5.38 -6.02 -4.99
N LEU A 22 4.93 -5.30 -3.97
CA LEU A 22 5.46 -4.01 -3.54
C LEU A 22 6.35 -4.20 -2.31
N ASP A 23 7.34 -3.33 -2.18
CA ASP A 23 8.24 -3.27 -1.04
C ASP A 23 8.39 -1.82 -0.57
N CYS A 24 8.73 -1.62 0.69
CA CYS A 24 8.92 -0.28 1.23
C CYS A 24 10.35 0.19 0.95
N LYS A 25 10.51 1.29 0.21
CA LYS A 25 11.79 1.95 -0.03
C LYS A 25 11.64 3.45 0.19
N ASP A 26 12.37 3.99 1.16
CA ASP A 26 12.43 5.43 1.45
C ASP A 26 11.05 6.11 1.57
N GLY A 27 10.11 5.46 2.26
CA GLY A 27 8.75 6.00 2.44
C GLY A 27 7.83 5.85 1.22
N LYS A 28 8.22 5.07 0.22
CA LYS A 28 7.41 4.71 -0.96
C LYS A 28 7.15 3.20 -1.00
N LEU A 29 6.04 2.80 -1.63
CA LEU A 29 5.79 1.40 -1.98
C LEU A 29 6.23 1.17 -3.42
N VAL A 30 7.28 0.38 -3.63
CA VAL A 30 7.96 0.19 -4.93
C VAL A 30 7.82 -1.25 -5.40
N CYS A 31 7.30 -1.42 -6.62
CA CYS A 31 7.17 -2.71 -7.28
C CYS A 31 8.54 -3.34 -7.53
N GLN A 32 8.70 -4.58 -7.07
CA GLN A 32 9.95 -5.33 -7.20
C GLN A 32 10.28 -5.75 -8.64
N TRP A 33 9.29 -5.76 -9.55
CA TRP A 33 9.51 -6.17 -10.94
C TRP A 33 9.97 -5.02 -11.82
N HIS A 34 9.16 -3.97 -11.93
CA HIS A 34 9.34 -2.91 -12.92
C HIS A 34 9.48 -1.51 -12.30
N GLY A 35 9.60 -1.41 -10.97
CA GLY A 35 9.89 -0.15 -10.29
C GLY A 35 8.77 0.89 -10.26
N ALA A 36 7.51 0.52 -10.55
CA ALA A 36 6.38 1.41 -10.28
C ALA A 36 6.34 1.76 -8.79
N ALA A 37 6.28 3.06 -8.46
CA ALA A 37 6.31 3.52 -7.09
C ALA A 37 5.03 4.29 -6.74
N PHE A 38 4.57 4.10 -5.51
CA PHE A 38 3.36 4.69 -4.97
C PHE A 38 3.64 5.37 -3.64
N ASP A 39 2.95 6.47 -3.37
CA ASP A 39 3.05 7.19 -2.11
C ASP A 39 2.45 6.35 -0.96
N MET A 40 3.19 6.20 0.14
CA MET A 40 2.70 5.43 1.30
C MET A 40 1.52 6.11 2.01
N THR A 41 1.35 7.42 1.84
CA THR A 41 0.31 8.18 2.54
C THR A 41 -0.99 8.21 1.75
N SER A 42 -0.95 8.59 0.48
CA SER A 42 -2.14 8.71 -0.37
C SER A 42 -2.45 7.44 -1.17
N GLY A 43 -1.43 6.64 -1.47
CA GLY A 43 -1.51 5.48 -2.36
C GLY A 43 -1.33 5.84 -3.84
N ASP A 44 -1.20 7.12 -4.17
CA ASP A 44 -1.14 7.58 -5.56
C ASP A 44 0.18 7.16 -6.22
N ARG A 45 0.12 6.87 -7.51
CA ARG A 45 1.30 6.59 -8.32
C ARG A 45 2.22 7.82 -8.36
N ILE A 46 3.48 7.63 -8.00
CA ILE A 46 4.55 8.64 -8.07
C ILE A 46 5.29 8.51 -9.39
N GLU A 47 5.78 7.31 -9.72
CA GLU A 47 6.67 7.06 -10.86
C GLU A 47 6.56 5.62 -11.41
N GLY A 48 7.25 5.35 -12.52
CA GLY A 48 7.27 4.04 -13.19
C GLY A 48 6.01 3.71 -14.02
N PRO A 49 5.87 2.44 -14.44
CA PRO A 49 4.99 2.03 -15.55
C PRO A 49 3.52 1.80 -15.19
N ALA A 50 3.13 1.90 -13.91
CA ALA A 50 1.71 1.81 -13.56
C ALA A 50 0.91 2.98 -14.18
N PRO A 51 -0.38 2.79 -14.52
CA PRO A 51 -1.23 3.84 -15.08
C PRO A 51 -1.17 5.15 -14.26
N LYS A 52 -1.22 6.31 -14.94
CA LYS A 52 -1.02 7.61 -14.29
C LYS A 52 -2.02 7.91 -13.17
N ALA A 53 -3.26 7.42 -13.30
CA ALA A 53 -4.33 7.62 -12.32
C ALA A 53 -4.44 6.49 -11.29
N SER A 54 -3.47 5.57 -11.24
CA SER A 54 -3.48 4.45 -10.29
C SER A 54 -3.32 4.94 -8.84
N ARG A 55 -4.13 4.36 -7.96
CA ARG A 55 -4.07 4.57 -6.51
C ARG A 55 -4.25 3.24 -5.78
N LEU A 56 -3.32 2.92 -4.88
CA LEU A 56 -3.35 1.68 -4.11
C LEU A 56 -4.59 1.58 -3.23
N MET A 57 -5.13 0.37 -3.12
CA MET A 57 -6.17 0.05 -2.16
C MET A 57 -5.55 -0.06 -0.76
N PHE A 58 -6.03 0.79 0.15
CA PHE A 58 -5.78 0.62 1.58
C PHE A 58 -6.83 -0.27 2.21
N LEU A 59 -6.37 -1.18 3.05
CA LEU A 59 -7.22 -2.13 3.75
C LEU A 59 -7.75 -1.48 5.02
N SER A 60 -9.06 -1.53 5.22
CA SER A 60 -9.66 -1.15 6.50
C SER A 60 -9.20 -2.14 7.57
N THR A 61 -8.65 -1.62 8.66
CA THR A 61 -8.08 -2.45 9.73
C THR A 61 -8.45 -1.92 11.11
N ARG A 62 -8.60 -2.82 12.07
CA ARG A 62 -8.85 -2.50 13.48
C ARG A 62 -7.89 -3.27 14.38
N VAL A 63 -7.48 -2.65 15.49
CA VAL A 63 -6.70 -3.32 16.53
C VAL A 63 -7.66 -3.77 17.63
N GLU A 64 -7.72 -5.07 17.88
CA GLU A 64 -8.56 -5.70 18.92
C GLU A 64 -7.73 -6.80 19.59
N ASP A 65 -7.74 -6.84 20.92
CA ASP A 65 -7.03 -7.85 21.73
C ASP A 65 -5.56 -8.07 21.35
N GLY A 66 -4.86 -6.99 20.95
CA GLY A 66 -3.46 -7.03 20.54
C GLY A 66 -3.21 -7.56 19.12
N ALA A 67 -4.25 -7.88 18.36
CA ALA A 67 -4.17 -8.28 16.96
C ALA A 67 -4.63 -7.16 16.02
N LEU A 68 -4.04 -7.09 14.81
CA LEU A 68 -4.53 -6.25 13.72
C LEU A 68 -5.43 -7.09 12.80
N ASN A 69 -6.71 -6.77 12.79
CA ASN A 69 -7.71 -7.43 11.96
C ASN A 69 -8.00 -6.61 10.70
N TYR A 70 -8.16 -7.27 9.55
CA TYR A 70 -8.78 -6.68 8.37
C TYR A 70 -10.30 -6.70 8.53
N VAL A 71 -10.97 -5.59 8.18
CA VAL A 71 -12.42 -5.46 8.23
C VAL A 71 -12.96 -5.11 6.84
N TRP A 72 -14.08 -5.71 6.47
CA TRP A 72 -14.74 -5.51 5.18
C TRP A 72 -16.19 -5.08 5.39
N GLY A 73 -16.65 -4.09 4.60
CA GLY A 73 -18.06 -3.68 4.58
C GLY A 73 -18.48 -2.63 5.62
N GLU A 74 -17.53 -1.87 6.18
CA GLU A 74 -17.81 -0.63 6.93
C GLU A 74 -17.78 0.60 6.00
#